data_AF-A0A7J6LRZ4-F1
#
_entry.id   AF-A0A7J6LRZ4-F1
#
_cell.length_a   1.000
_cell.length_b   1.000
_cell.length_c   1.000
_cell.angle_alpha   90.00
_cell.angle_beta   90.00
_cell.angle_gamma   90.00
#
_symmetry.space_group_name_H-M   'P 1'
#
loop_
_entity.id
_entity.type
_entity.pdbx_description
1 polymer ?
#
loop_
_entity_poly.entity_id
_entity_poly.type
_entity_poly.pdbx_seq_one_letter_code
_entity_poly.pdbx_strand_id
1 'polypeptide(L)'
;MLSRHHCRIRRILPRQALYRRFTTPTTNQAIPEGCPACSSTKVKDYTPCLDCPKCHFVSSSYSPFCPSCDSLQPPKPNACPVDYFQLLDQPHKFNLDTTVAEQSYRKWQTRLHPDKLASVEGADTDVAAAHSALVNDAINVLRSPLRRAVHLLELHAGINVDSEGDESKPEPSVLVEMFQYNEEVDDADGDEEELQRITRENNDRLKACEARLVTLCDEAHDWDAVKKEVNRMKFLVRINDRLQGAPM
;
A
#
# COMPACT_ATOMS: atom_id res chain seq x y z
N MET A 1 45.08 5.85 53.07
CA MET A 1 44.41 6.36 54.28
C MET A 1 43.97 7.80 54.01
N LEU A 2 42.66 8.05 54.15
CA LEU A 2 41.93 9.31 54.42
C LEU A 2 42.31 10.63 53.71
N SER A 3 41.35 11.15 52.92
CA SER A 3 40.95 12.58 52.95
C SER A 3 39.56 12.69 52.24
N ARG A 4 38.42 12.82 52.93
CA ARG A 4 37.76 13.97 53.60
C ARG A 4 37.29 15.12 52.68
N HIS A 5 35.99 15.47 52.85
CA HIS A 5 35.29 16.76 52.58
C HIS A 5 34.63 16.90 51.18
N HIS A 6 33.40 17.41 50.93
CA HIS A 6 32.24 18.05 51.60
C HIS A 6 30.99 17.71 50.73
N CYS A 7 29.74 17.45 51.16
CA CYS A 7 28.69 18.21 51.90
C CYS A 7 28.08 19.47 51.20
N ARG A 8 26.73 19.45 51.07
CA ARG A 8 25.70 20.51 50.81
C ARG A 8 25.35 20.87 49.34
N ILE A 9 24.20 20.47 48.77
CA ILE A 9 22.75 20.77 49.01
C ILE A 9 22.28 22.13 48.43
N ARG A 10 21.39 22.11 47.42
CA ARG A 10 20.00 22.67 47.34
C ARG A 10 19.50 22.64 45.88
N ARG A 11 18.64 21.69 45.51
CA ARG A 11 17.16 21.77 45.33
C ARG A 11 16.67 22.84 44.34
N ILE A 12 15.99 22.38 43.28
CA ILE A 12 14.61 22.76 42.87
C ILE A 12 14.04 21.61 41.99
N LEU A 13 12.87 21.07 42.38
CA LEU A 13 11.97 20.19 41.61
C LEU A 13 10.90 21.07 40.92
N PRO A 14 9.95 20.56 40.10
CA PRO A 14 10.00 19.53 39.04
C PRO A 14 9.25 19.99 37.75
N ARG A 15 9.38 19.24 36.64
CA ARG A 15 8.30 19.10 35.63
C ARG A 15 8.56 17.86 34.77
N GLN A 16 7.85 16.77 35.09
CA GLN A 16 6.86 16.10 34.22
C GLN A 16 7.52 15.37 33.03
N ALA A 17 7.67 14.04 33.12
CA ALA A 17 6.67 13.03 32.71
C ALA A 17 6.89 12.69 31.22
N LEU A 18 7.05 11.47 30.70
CA LEU A 18 7.06 10.06 31.09
C LEU A 18 7.99 9.39 30.03
N TYR A 19 8.71 8.28 30.19
CA TYR A 19 8.27 6.90 30.38
C TYR A 19 9.57 6.08 30.46
N ARG A 20 9.87 5.45 31.59
CA ARG A 20 10.76 4.29 31.67
C ARG A 20 10.36 3.49 32.90
N ARG A 21 9.74 2.35 32.68
CA ARG A 21 9.90 1.16 33.52
C ARG A 21 9.70 -0.05 32.63
N PHE A 22 10.81 -0.72 32.35
CA PHE A 22 10.82 -2.13 32.02
C PHE A 22 10.16 -2.86 33.19
N THR A 23 8.97 -3.40 32.94
CA THR A 23 8.40 -4.49 33.71
C THR A 23 8.30 -5.68 32.76
N THR A 24 8.86 -6.79 33.21
CA THR A 24 8.85 -8.12 32.58
C THR A 24 7.50 -8.46 31.93
N PRO A 25 7.48 -9.15 30.77
CA PRO A 25 6.22 -9.58 30.19
C PRO A 25 5.75 -10.82 30.97
N THR A 26 4.64 -10.67 31.68
CA THR A 26 3.82 -11.79 32.10
C THR A 26 2.39 -11.42 31.80
N THR A 27 1.99 -11.64 30.55
CA THR A 27 0.59 -11.83 30.19
C THR A 27 0.54 -12.37 28.78
N ASN A 28 -0.12 -13.53 28.64
CA ASN A 28 -0.74 -14.00 27.40
C ASN A 28 -1.25 -12.81 26.58
N GLN A 29 -0.53 -12.43 25.53
CA GLN A 29 -1.11 -11.64 24.47
C GLN A 29 -1.52 -12.63 23.40
N ALA A 30 -2.84 -12.73 23.24
CA ALA A 30 -3.47 -13.53 22.22
C ALA A 30 -2.85 -13.20 20.85
N ILE A 31 -2.55 -14.26 20.11
CA ILE A 31 -2.16 -14.21 18.70
C ILE A 31 -3.22 -13.36 17.98
N PRO A 32 -2.83 -12.31 17.21
CA PRO A 32 -3.81 -11.60 16.39
C PRO A 32 -4.50 -12.62 15.49
N GLU A 33 -5.84 -12.64 15.51
CA GLU A 33 -6.62 -13.53 14.66
C GLU A 33 -6.11 -13.39 13.22
N GLY A 34 -5.72 -14.53 12.66
CA GLY A 34 -4.70 -14.63 11.63
C GLY A 34 -4.96 -13.79 10.38
N CYS A 35 -3.88 -13.54 9.63
CA CYS A 35 -3.95 -12.94 8.31
C CYS A 35 -5.04 -13.64 7.46
N PRO A 36 -6.02 -12.90 6.91
CA PRO A 36 -7.17 -13.48 6.19
C PRO A 36 -6.75 -14.31 4.97
N ALA A 37 -5.56 -14.09 4.43
CA ALA A 37 -5.00 -14.88 3.32
C ALA A 37 -4.20 -16.13 3.73
N CYS A 38 -3.72 -16.18 4.98
CA CYS A 38 -2.90 -17.29 5.49
C CYS A 38 -3.74 -18.35 6.23
N SER A 39 -5.02 -18.07 6.49
CA SER A 39 -5.86 -18.90 7.37
C SER A 39 -6.64 -19.99 6.65
N SER A 40 -6.65 -20.03 5.31
CA SER A 40 -7.62 -20.85 4.54
C SER A 40 -7.09 -22.15 3.93
N THR A 41 -5.84 -22.56 4.15
CA THR A 41 -5.36 -23.87 3.64
C THR A 41 -4.50 -24.61 4.65
N LYS A 42 -4.82 -25.91 4.83
CA LYS A 42 -4.16 -26.84 5.74
C LYS A 42 -2.67 -27.02 5.39
N VAL A 43 -1.76 -26.21 5.93
CA VAL A 43 -0.34 -26.57 6.06
C VAL A 43 0.28 -25.81 7.25
N LYS A 44 1.05 -26.52 8.08
CA LYS A 44 1.71 -26.03 9.31
C LYS A 44 2.90 -25.07 9.06
N ASP A 45 3.05 -24.50 7.87
CA ASP A 45 4.31 -23.87 7.43
C ASP A 45 4.19 -22.37 7.07
N TYR A 46 3.03 -21.73 7.24
CA TYR A 46 2.79 -20.33 6.81
C TYR A 46 2.58 -19.29 7.92
N THR A 47 2.70 -19.68 9.19
CA THR A 47 2.91 -18.76 10.32
C THR A 47 4.20 -17.88 10.28
N PRO A 48 5.25 -18.07 9.43
CA PRO A 48 6.53 -17.36 9.58
C PRO A 48 6.66 -16.01 8.88
N CYS A 49 5.67 -15.49 8.14
CA CYS A 49 5.84 -14.20 7.44
C CYS A 49 5.78 -12.97 8.36
N LEU A 50 5.26 -13.14 9.58
CA LEU A 50 5.16 -12.09 10.60
C LEU A 50 6.04 -12.36 11.82
N ASP A 51 6.64 -13.55 11.90
CA ASP A 51 7.54 -13.93 12.98
C ASP A 51 8.99 -13.61 12.62
N CYS A 52 9.65 -12.83 13.47
CA CYS A 52 11.03 -12.45 13.24
C CYS A 52 11.98 -13.64 13.50
N PRO A 53 12.79 -14.08 12.52
CA PRO A 53 13.69 -15.22 12.71
C PRO A 53 14.81 -14.96 13.72
N LYS A 54 15.07 -13.69 14.07
CA LYS A 54 16.13 -13.30 15.00
C LYS A 54 15.64 -13.18 16.45
N CYS A 55 14.45 -12.65 16.67
CA CYS A 55 13.95 -12.30 18.02
C CYS A 55 12.59 -12.90 18.36
N HIS A 56 11.97 -13.63 17.43
CA HIS A 56 10.64 -14.22 17.55
C HIS A 56 9.52 -13.22 17.88
N PHE A 57 9.74 -11.95 17.54
CA PHE A 57 8.71 -10.93 17.64
C PHE A 57 7.69 -11.15 16.52
N VAL A 58 6.43 -11.37 16.90
CA VAL A 58 5.31 -11.49 15.97
C VAL A 58 4.72 -10.11 15.73
N SER A 59 4.84 -9.62 14.50
CA SER A 59 4.21 -8.37 14.07
C SER A 59 2.75 -8.59 13.68
N SER A 60 1.91 -7.57 13.80
CA SER A 60 0.56 -7.57 13.22
C SER A 60 0.59 -7.43 11.69
N SER A 61 1.72 -6.98 11.14
CA SER A 61 1.88 -6.69 9.71
C SER A 61 3.30 -6.82 9.22
N TYR A 62 3.43 -7.00 7.91
CA TYR A 62 4.73 -7.18 7.28
C TYR A 62 5.48 -5.85 7.18
N SER A 63 6.75 -5.87 7.57
CA SER A 63 7.67 -4.74 7.41
C SER A 63 9.05 -5.26 7.00
N PRO A 64 9.79 -4.54 6.13
CA PRO A 64 11.14 -4.95 5.73
C PRO A 64 12.12 -5.12 6.90
N PHE A 65 11.91 -4.42 8.01
CA PHE A 65 12.73 -4.54 9.23
C PHE A 65 11.87 -4.89 10.43
N CYS A 66 12.40 -5.71 11.34
CA CYS A 66 11.70 -6.05 12.57
C CYS A 66 11.56 -4.81 13.47
N PRO A 67 10.34 -4.45 13.93
CA PRO A 67 10.16 -3.30 14.82
C PRO A 67 10.79 -3.50 16.21
N SER A 68 11.08 -4.74 16.62
CA SER A 68 11.67 -5.04 17.93
C SER A 68 13.20 -5.09 17.92
N CYS A 69 13.83 -5.67 16.89
CA CYS A 69 15.27 -5.94 16.88
C CYS A 69 16.02 -5.35 15.68
N ASP A 70 15.30 -4.65 14.80
CA ASP A 70 15.79 -3.95 13.61
C ASP A 70 16.56 -4.83 12.61
N SER A 71 16.37 -6.15 12.67
CA SER A 71 16.94 -7.05 11.66
C SER A 71 16.16 -6.96 10.35
N LEU A 72 16.87 -7.05 9.23
CA LEU A 72 16.26 -7.22 7.91
C LEU A 72 15.46 -8.53 7.89
N GLN A 73 14.19 -8.45 7.50
CA GLN A 73 13.30 -9.61 7.42
C GLN A 73 13.48 -10.32 6.08
N PRO A 74 13.22 -11.63 5.99
CA PRO A 74 13.21 -12.32 4.71
C PRO A 74 12.12 -11.75 3.77
N PRO A 75 12.29 -11.89 2.45
CA PRO A 75 11.30 -11.45 1.48
C PRO A 75 10.01 -12.25 1.68
N LYS A 76 8.87 -11.56 1.56
CA LYS A 76 7.56 -12.18 1.73
C LYS A 76 7.30 -13.17 0.59
N PRO A 77 6.78 -14.38 0.86
CA PRO A 77 6.39 -15.30 -0.21
C PRO A 77 5.31 -14.67 -1.10
N ASN A 78 5.41 -14.88 -2.42
CA ASN A 78 4.47 -14.33 -3.41
C ASN A 78 3.00 -14.68 -3.15
N ALA A 79 2.73 -15.79 -2.45
CA ALA A 79 1.37 -16.24 -2.12
C ALA A 79 0.68 -15.39 -1.04
N CYS A 80 1.38 -14.40 -0.47
CA CYS A 80 0.98 -13.70 0.73
C CYS A 80 0.71 -12.23 0.36
N PRO A 81 -0.54 -11.74 0.37
CA PRO A 81 -0.86 -10.40 -0.09
C PRO A 81 -0.18 -9.34 0.79
N VAL A 82 0.36 -8.30 0.14
CA VAL A 82 1.06 -7.21 0.80
C VAL A 82 0.14 -6.02 0.91
N ASP A 83 0.01 -5.49 2.11
CA ASP A 83 -0.73 -4.26 2.34
C ASP A 83 0.19 -3.04 2.08
N TYR A 84 0.10 -2.49 0.87
CA TYR A 84 0.89 -1.32 0.48
C TYR A 84 0.58 -0.05 1.27
N PHE A 85 -0.65 0.11 1.78
CA PHE A 85 -0.99 1.25 2.64
C PHE A 85 -0.21 1.15 3.94
N GLN A 86 -0.25 -0.02 4.57
CA GLN A 86 0.47 -0.25 5.81
C GLN A 86 2.00 -0.19 5.62
N LEU A 87 2.53 -0.70 4.49
CA LEU A 87 3.96 -0.62 4.19
C LEU A 87 4.47 0.82 4.09
N LEU A 88 3.66 1.74 3.55
CA LEU A 88 4.01 3.15 3.38
C LEU A 88 3.47 4.05 4.51
N ASP A 89 3.04 3.47 5.64
CA ASP A 89 2.45 4.17 6.77
C ASP A 89 1.29 5.10 6.37
N GLN A 90 0.43 4.62 5.46
CA GLN A 90 -0.73 5.34 4.94
C GLN A 90 -2.03 4.74 5.50
N PRO A 91 -3.09 5.57 5.66
CA PRO A 91 -4.41 5.05 6.00
C PRO A 91 -5.00 4.26 4.84
N HIS A 92 -5.82 3.24 5.14
CA HIS A 92 -6.66 2.51 4.17
C HIS A 92 -7.79 3.37 3.65
N LYS A 93 -7.44 4.38 2.83
CA LYS A 93 -8.37 5.31 2.21
C LYS A 93 -8.00 5.52 0.76
N PHE A 94 -9.02 5.71 -0.07
CA PHE A 94 -8.83 6.13 -1.45
C PHE A 94 -8.35 7.58 -1.50
N ASN A 95 -8.93 8.47 -0.69
CA ASN A 95 -8.44 9.84 -0.57
C ASN A 95 -7.13 9.88 0.22
N LEU A 96 -6.03 9.91 -0.53
CA LEU A 96 -4.68 9.81 -0.01
C LEU A 96 -3.81 10.95 -0.55
N ASP A 97 -3.08 11.59 0.36
CA ASP A 97 -2.04 12.56 0.01
C ASP A 97 -0.78 11.80 -0.44
N THR A 98 -0.56 11.76 -1.76
CA THR A 98 0.57 11.05 -2.35
C THR A 98 1.92 11.61 -1.89
N THR A 99 1.97 12.88 -1.47
CA THR A 99 3.21 13.49 -0.98
C THR A 99 3.68 12.87 0.35
N VAL A 100 2.74 12.45 1.21
CA VAL A 100 3.06 11.76 2.46
C VAL A 100 3.57 10.34 2.18
N ALA A 101 2.91 9.63 1.26
CA ALA A 101 3.37 8.31 0.82
C ALA A 101 4.78 8.37 0.21
N GLU A 102 5.09 9.41 -0.56
CA GLU A 102 6.41 9.64 -1.11
C GLU A 102 7.49 9.89 -0.05
N GLN A 103 7.15 10.56 1.05
CA GLN A 103 8.08 10.73 2.17
C GLN A 103 8.41 9.38 2.82
N SER A 104 7.41 8.53 3.04
CA SER A 104 7.61 7.16 3.54
C SER A 104 8.46 6.32 2.57
N TYR A 105 8.17 6.41 1.28
CA TYR A 105 8.98 5.78 0.22
C TYR A 105 10.46 6.19 0.30
N ARG A 106 10.76 7.49 0.41
CA ARG A 106 12.14 7.99 0.51
C ARG A 106 12.84 7.49 1.77
N LYS A 107 12.13 7.40 2.91
CA LYS A 107 12.67 6.82 4.15
C LYS A 107 13.04 5.35 3.94
N TRP A 108 12.18 4.57 3.30
CA TRP A 108 12.45 3.18 2.99
C TRP A 108 13.64 3.00 2.06
N GLN A 109 13.67 3.71 0.92
CA GLN A 109 14.80 3.67 -0.01
C GLN A 109 16.13 4.05 0.66
N THR A 110 16.08 5.02 1.58
CA THR A 110 17.26 5.42 2.37
C THR A 110 17.75 4.32 3.31
N ARG A 111 16.88 3.40 3.77
CA ARG A 111 17.25 2.28 4.65
C ARG A 111 17.63 1.02 3.87
N LEU A 112 16.99 0.80 2.72
CA LEU A 112 17.16 -0.37 1.87
C LEU A 112 18.23 -0.20 0.79
N HIS A 113 18.88 0.97 0.73
CA HIS A 113 19.92 1.24 -0.26
C HIS A 113 21.07 0.22 -0.15
N PRO A 114 21.46 -0.45 -1.26
CA PRO A 114 22.44 -1.53 -1.24
C PRO A 114 23.78 -1.10 -0.62
N ASP A 115 24.26 0.11 -0.90
CA ASP A 115 25.51 0.63 -0.31
C ASP A 115 25.53 0.67 1.23
N LYS A 116 24.38 0.94 1.85
CA LYS A 116 24.29 0.99 3.33
C LYS A 116 24.28 -0.40 3.94
N LEU A 117 23.71 -1.36 3.24
CA LEU A 117 23.61 -2.74 3.70
C LEU A 117 24.87 -3.54 3.35
N ALA A 118 25.60 -3.17 2.29
CA ALA A 118 26.88 -3.77 1.93
C ALA A 118 27.95 -3.62 3.03
N SER A 119 27.82 -2.60 3.88
CA SER A 119 28.71 -2.38 5.02
C SER A 119 28.28 -3.11 6.30
N VAL A 120 27.12 -3.78 6.30
CA VAL A 120 26.59 -4.52 7.45
C VAL A 120 26.92 -5.99 7.29
N GLU A 121 27.76 -6.53 8.18
CA GLU A 121 28.11 -7.94 8.18
C GLU A 121 26.85 -8.82 8.33
N GLY A 122 26.65 -9.73 7.36
CA GLY A 122 25.49 -10.63 7.33
C GLY A 122 24.20 -10.03 6.75
N ALA A 123 24.24 -8.82 6.20
CA ALA A 123 23.11 -8.30 5.42
C ALA A 123 23.08 -8.93 4.02
N ASP A 124 21.93 -9.47 3.66
CA ASP A 124 21.69 -10.04 2.35
C ASP A 124 21.25 -8.93 1.37
N THR A 125 22.14 -8.61 0.42
CA THR A 125 21.90 -7.56 -0.58
C THR A 125 20.75 -7.91 -1.52
N ASP A 126 20.49 -9.20 -1.75
CA ASP A 126 19.41 -9.64 -2.63
C ASP A 126 18.07 -9.47 -1.93
N VAL A 127 18.02 -9.76 -0.62
CA VAL A 127 16.84 -9.48 0.21
C VAL A 127 16.55 -7.98 0.27
N ALA A 128 17.58 -7.16 0.43
CA ALA A 128 17.44 -5.70 0.40
C ALA A 128 16.87 -5.19 -0.94
N ALA A 129 17.38 -5.72 -2.05
CA ALA A 129 16.89 -5.39 -3.39
C ALA A 129 15.43 -5.82 -3.57
N ALA A 130 15.04 -7.01 -3.10
CA ALA A 130 13.66 -7.47 -3.14
C ALA A 130 12.70 -6.55 -2.35
N HIS A 131 13.10 -6.11 -1.16
CA HIS A 131 12.32 -5.13 -0.39
C HIS A 131 12.24 -3.76 -1.07
N SER A 132 13.33 -3.31 -1.71
CA SER A 132 13.33 -2.05 -2.45
C SER A 132 12.35 -2.12 -3.63
N ALA A 133 12.34 -3.24 -4.37
CA ALA A 133 11.37 -3.49 -5.42
C ALA A 133 9.93 -3.46 -4.89
N LEU A 134 9.66 -4.14 -3.77
CA LEU A 134 8.33 -4.13 -3.14
C LEU A 134 7.87 -2.72 -2.74
N VAL A 135 8.78 -1.90 -2.22
CA VAL A 135 8.51 -0.50 -1.86
C VAL A 135 8.26 0.37 -3.10
N ASN A 136 8.94 0.08 -4.22
CA ASN A 136 8.67 0.73 -5.51
C ASN A 136 7.26 0.39 -6.01
N ASP A 137 6.89 -0.88 -5.94
CA ASP A 137 5.56 -1.33 -6.35
C ASP A 137 4.48 -0.67 -5.50
N ALA A 138 4.67 -0.62 -4.17
CA ALA A 138 3.77 0.04 -3.25
C ALA A 138 3.51 1.51 -3.62
N ILE A 139 4.57 2.30 -3.86
CA ILE A 139 4.39 3.72 -4.19
C ILE A 139 3.77 3.90 -5.59
N ASN A 140 4.08 3.02 -6.54
CA ASN A 140 3.49 3.06 -7.88
C ASN A 140 1.99 2.73 -7.85
N VAL A 141 1.59 1.77 -7.01
CA VAL A 141 0.17 1.45 -6.77
C VAL A 141 -0.54 2.61 -6.08
N LEU A 142 0.02 3.14 -4.99
CA LEU A 142 -0.62 4.24 -4.26
C LEU A 142 -0.65 5.56 -5.05
N ARG A 143 0.25 5.79 -6.00
CA ARG A 143 0.24 7.00 -6.85
C ARG A 143 -0.87 7.00 -7.89
N SER A 144 -1.15 5.85 -8.51
CA SER A 144 -2.19 5.74 -9.53
C SER A 144 -3.57 5.59 -8.87
N PRO A 145 -4.54 6.49 -9.12
CA PRO A 145 -5.88 6.36 -8.56
C PRO A 145 -6.52 5.01 -8.92
N LEU A 146 -6.38 4.59 -10.18
CA LEU A 146 -6.90 3.30 -10.63
C LEU A 146 -6.29 2.12 -9.86
N ARG A 147 -4.95 2.04 -9.79
CA ARG A 147 -4.28 0.93 -9.07
C ARG A 147 -4.58 0.97 -7.57
N ARG A 148 -4.68 2.16 -6.98
CA ARG A 148 -5.06 2.35 -5.58
C ARG A 148 -6.46 1.79 -5.29
N ALA A 149 -7.44 2.05 -6.17
CA ALA A 149 -8.79 1.51 -6.01
C ALA A 149 -8.83 -0.01 -6.16
N VAL A 150 -8.09 -0.57 -7.14
CA VAL A 150 -7.95 -2.04 -7.30
C VAL A 150 -7.35 -2.65 -6.03
N HIS A 151 -6.29 -2.04 -5.49
CA HIS A 151 -5.65 -2.53 -4.26
C HIS A 151 -6.59 -2.50 -3.05
N LEU A 152 -7.43 -1.47 -2.92
CA LEU A 152 -8.46 -1.42 -1.87
C LEU A 152 -9.51 -2.53 -2.03
N LEU A 153 -9.95 -2.83 -3.27
CA LEU A 153 -10.86 -3.95 -3.54
C LEU A 153 -10.23 -5.29 -3.16
N GLU A 154 -8.96 -5.50 -3.47
CA GLU A 154 -8.24 -6.72 -3.09
C GLU A 154 -8.17 -6.88 -1.57
N LEU A 155 -7.85 -5.81 -0.84
CA LEU A 155 -7.73 -5.84 0.63
C LEU A 155 -9.07 -6.08 1.34
N HIS A 156 -10.16 -5.47 0.88
CA HIS A 156 -11.43 -5.47 1.59
C HIS A 156 -12.44 -6.51 1.10
N ALA A 157 -12.47 -6.79 -0.21
CA ALA A 157 -13.40 -7.72 -0.81
C ALA A 157 -12.72 -9.03 -1.27
N GLY A 158 -11.39 -9.08 -1.30
CA GLY A 158 -10.65 -10.23 -1.84
C GLY A 158 -10.81 -10.37 -3.36
N ILE A 159 -11.26 -9.31 -4.04
CA ILE A 159 -11.54 -9.31 -5.48
C ILE A 159 -10.33 -8.75 -6.20
N ASN A 160 -9.68 -9.60 -7.01
CA ASN A 160 -8.59 -9.16 -7.89
C ASN A 160 -9.14 -8.96 -9.31
N VAL A 161 -9.39 -7.69 -9.66
CA VAL A 161 -9.96 -7.29 -10.96
C VAL A 161 -8.95 -7.45 -12.11
N ASP A 162 -7.67 -7.72 -11.82
CA ASP A 162 -6.59 -7.92 -12.80
C ASP A 162 -6.20 -9.41 -12.97
N SER A 163 -6.76 -10.30 -12.17
CA SER A 163 -6.44 -11.73 -12.26
C SER A 163 -7.12 -12.37 -13.47
N GLU A 164 -6.33 -12.99 -14.35
CA GLU A 164 -6.74 -13.70 -15.57
C GLU A 164 -7.78 -14.84 -15.35
N GLY A 165 -8.16 -15.12 -14.09
CA GLY A 165 -9.17 -16.11 -13.71
C GLY A 165 -10.46 -15.53 -13.15
N ASP A 166 -10.50 -14.24 -12.77
CA ASP A 166 -11.74 -13.58 -12.40
C ASP A 166 -12.32 -12.89 -13.63
N GLU A 167 -13.23 -13.60 -14.32
CA GLU A 167 -14.15 -13.04 -15.29
C GLU A 167 -15.12 -12.05 -14.60
N SER A 168 -14.58 -10.98 -14.02
CA SER A 168 -15.33 -9.80 -13.65
C SER A 168 -15.69 -9.05 -14.92
N LYS A 169 -16.46 -9.70 -15.78
CA LYS A 169 -17.06 -9.12 -16.99
C LYS A 169 -17.68 -7.80 -16.58
N PRO A 170 -17.36 -6.69 -17.27
CA PRO A 170 -17.93 -5.40 -16.90
C PRO A 170 -19.45 -5.52 -16.91
N GLU A 171 -20.09 -4.92 -15.90
CA GLU A 171 -21.54 -4.86 -15.81
C GLU A 171 -22.15 -4.39 -17.14
N PRO A 172 -23.29 -4.96 -17.59
CA PRO A 172 -23.89 -4.61 -18.88
C PRO A 172 -24.09 -3.10 -19.08
N SER A 173 -24.44 -2.37 -18.00
CA SER A 173 -24.57 -0.92 -18.06
C SER A 173 -23.26 -0.20 -18.40
N VAL A 174 -22.13 -0.72 -17.91
CA VAL A 174 -20.81 -0.16 -18.20
C VAL A 174 -20.42 -0.50 -19.63
N LEU A 175 -20.68 -1.73 -20.10
CA LEU A 175 -20.39 -2.12 -21.49
C LEU A 175 -21.10 -1.23 -22.52
N VAL A 176 -22.37 -0.88 -22.28
CA VAL A 176 -23.12 0.03 -23.17
C VAL A 176 -22.46 1.42 -23.21
N GLU A 177 -22.09 1.97 -22.06
CA GLU A 177 -21.36 3.24 -21.98
C GLU A 177 -20.01 3.16 -22.70
N MET A 178 -19.28 2.05 -22.56
CA MET A 178 -18.01 1.84 -23.26
C MET A 178 -18.18 1.82 -24.78
N PHE A 179 -19.24 1.16 -25.26
CA PHE A 179 -19.52 1.08 -26.69
C PHE A 179 -19.82 2.46 -27.26
N GLN A 180 -20.77 3.19 -26.64
CA GLN A 180 -21.16 4.53 -27.07
C GLN A 180 -19.98 5.49 -27.10
N TYR A 181 -19.09 5.39 -26.12
CA TYR A 181 -17.95 6.30 -26.05
C TYR A 181 -16.83 5.94 -27.04
N ASN A 182 -16.65 4.65 -27.37
CA ASN A 182 -15.76 4.29 -28.47
C ASN A 182 -16.28 4.84 -29.79
N GLU A 183 -17.58 4.71 -30.05
CA GLU A 183 -18.22 5.25 -31.25
C GLU A 183 -18.00 6.77 -31.36
N GLU A 184 -18.20 7.52 -30.26
CA GLU A 184 -17.91 8.96 -30.21
C GLU A 184 -16.46 9.30 -30.56
N VAL A 185 -15.48 8.53 -30.04
CA VAL A 185 -14.06 8.74 -30.35
C VAL A 185 -13.71 8.35 -31.78
N ASP A 186 -14.28 7.26 -32.28
CA ASP A 186 -14.01 6.75 -33.63
C ASP A 186 -14.64 7.67 -34.71
N ASP A 187 -15.82 8.26 -34.43
CA ASP A 187 -16.48 9.25 -35.30
C ASP A 187 -15.71 10.57 -35.40
N ALA A 188 -14.91 10.89 -34.37
CA ALA A 188 -14.05 12.08 -34.32
C ALA A 188 -12.67 11.84 -34.98
N ASP A 189 -12.40 10.65 -35.51
CA ASP A 189 -11.09 10.35 -36.10
C ASP A 189 -10.77 11.28 -37.28
N GLY A 190 -9.58 11.88 -37.24
CA GLY A 190 -9.15 12.91 -38.20
C GLY A 190 -9.68 14.33 -37.95
N ASP A 191 -10.54 14.55 -36.95
CA ASP A 191 -10.95 15.88 -36.47
C ASP A 191 -10.24 16.23 -35.16
N GLU A 192 -9.15 17.00 -35.28
CA GLU A 192 -8.30 17.37 -34.14
C GLU A 192 -9.04 18.23 -33.10
N GLU A 193 -9.94 19.12 -33.52
CA GLU A 193 -10.68 19.97 -32.57
C GLU A 193 -11.66 19.12 -31.75
N GLU A 194 -12.30 18.16 -32.39
CA GLU A 194 -13.23 17.24 -31.75
C GLU A 194 -12.51 16.24 -30.83
N LEU A 195 -11.38 15.68 -31.25
CA LEU A 195 -10.54 14.83 -30.40
C LEU A 195 -10.04 15.57 -29.14
N GLN A 196 -9.72 16.87 -29.26
CA GLN A 196 -9.38 17.70 -28.10
C GLN A 196 -10.59 17.99 -27.19
N ARG A 197 -11.81 18.11 -27.75
CA ARG A 197 -13.05 18.19 -26.95
C ARG A 197 -13.24 16.90 -26.15
N ILE A 198 -13.20 15.75 -26.82
CA ILE A 198 -13.38 14.43 -26.21
C ILE A 198 -12.30 14.16 -25.16
N THR A 199 -11.05 14.54 -25.41
CA THR A 199 -9.96 14.41 -24.43
C THR A 199 -10.26 15.19 -23.14
N ARG A 200 -10.80 16.41 -23.23
CA ARG A 200 -11.19 17.19 -22.05
C ARG A 200 -12.34 16.53 -21.30
N GLU A 201 -13.35 16.05 -22.02
CA GLU A 201 -14.47 15.33 -21.42
C GLU A 201 -14.05 14.04 -20.74
N ASN A 202 -13.12 13.29 -21.34
CA ASN A 202 -12.56 12.08 -20.75
C ASN A 202 -11.89 12.38 -19.40
N ASN A 203 -11.08 13.44 -19.35
CA ASN A 203 -10.41 13.87 -18.14
C ASN A 203 -11.41 14.28 -17.05
N ASP A 204 -12.52 14.92 -17.42
CA ASP A 204 -13.56 15.28 -16.46
C ASP A 204 -14.37 14.06 -16.00
N ARG A 205 -14.62 13.08 -16.87
CA ARG A 205 -15.19 11.77 -16.50
C ARG A 205 -14.27 11.02 -15.53
N LEU A 206 -12.95 11.03 -15.76
CA LEU A 206 -11.95 10.44 -14.86
C LEU A 206 -11.96 11.10 -13.48
N LYS A 207 -11.94 12.44 -13.40
CA LYS A 207 -12.06 13.16 -12.11
C LYS A 207 -13.37 12.85 -11.40
N ALA A 208 -14.47 12.71 -12.15
CA ALA A 208 -15.76 12.33 -11.57
C ALA A 208 -15.74 10.88 -11.05
N CYS A 209 -15.06 9.96 -11.73
CA CYS A 209 -14.82 8.60 -11.22
C CYS A 209 -14.00 8.64 -9.92
N GLU A 210 -12.92 9.42 -9.86
CA GLU A 210 -12.13 9.58 -8.63
C GLU A 210 -12.96 10.11 -7.46
N ALA A 211 -13.76 11.16 -7.70
CA ALA A 211 -14.65 11.70 -6.67
C ALA A 211 -15.68 10.67 -6.18
N ARG A 212 -16.26 9.87 -7.09
CA ARG A 212 -17.16 8.77 -6.71
C ARG A 212 -16.42 7.70 -5.90
N LEU A 213 -15.20 7.32 -6.30
CA LEU A 213 -14.38 6.35 -5.57
C LEU A 213 -14.04 6.83 -4.16
N VAL A 214 -13.82 8.14 -3.93
CA VAL A 214 -13.68 8.69 -2.56
C VAL A 214 -14.91 8.37 -1.73
N THR A 215 -16.11 8.72 -2.20
CA THR A 215 -17.35 8.46 -1.46
C THR A 215 -17.61 6.96 -1.27
N LEU A 216 -17.41 6.16 -2.32
CA LEU A 216 -17.69 4.73 -2.29
C LEU A 216 -16.72 3.96 -1.37
N CYS A 217 -15.43 4.28 -1.40
CA CYS A 217 -14.41 3.62 -0.58
C CYS A 217 -14.39 4.15 0.86
N ASP A 218 -14.36 5.48 1.04
CA ASP A 218 -14.02 6.08 2.34
C ASP A 218 -15.24 6.34 3.23
N GLU A 219 -16.43 6.47 2.64
CA GLU A 219 -17.68 6.77 3.36
C GLU A 219 -18.62 5.57 3.33
N ALA A 220 -19.05 5.14 2.14
CA ALA A 220 -20.08 4.10 1.99
C ALA A 220 -19.55 2.68 2.22
N HIS A 221 -18.28 2.43 1.92
CA HIS A 221 -17.66 1.10 1.91
C HIS A 221 -18.43 0.07 1.06
N ASP A 222 -18.99 0.53 -0.07
CA ASP A 222 -19.76 -0.30 -1.01
C ASP A 222 -18.83 -0.90 -2.07
N TRP A 223 -18.23 -2.05 -1.75
CA TRP A 223 -17.20 -2.68 -2.59
C TRP A 223 -17.72 -3.19 -3.93
N ASP A 224 -19.00 -3.53 -4.04
CA ASP A 224 -19.62 -3.92 -5.31
C ASP A 224 -19.76 -2.69 -6.23
N ALA A 225 -20.17 -1.55 -5.67
CA ALA A 225 -20.19 -0.29 -6.42
C ALA A 225 -18.77 0.18 -6.78
N VAL A 226 -17.79 0.03 -5.88
CA VAL A 226 -16.37 0.32 -6.18
C VAL A 226 -15.88 -0.54 -7.34
N LYS A 227 -16.19 -1.84 -7.38
CA LYS A 227 -15.84 -2.73 -8.49
C LYS A 227 -16.38 -2.23 -9.83
N LYS A 228 -17.65 -1.81 -9.86
CA LYS A 228 -18.27 -1.21 -11.05
C LYS A 228 -17.55 0.07 -11.49
N GLU A 229 -17.24 0.94 -10.53
CA GLU A 229 -16.58 2.22 -10.79
C GLU A 229 -15.12 2.03 -11.26
N VAL A 230 -14.40 1.06 -10.70
CA VAL A 230 -13.06 0.66 -11.15
C VAL A 230 -13.08 0.16 -12.59
N ASN A 231 -14.04 -0.70 -12.95
CA ASN A 231 -14.19 -1.17 -14.33
C ASN A 231 -14.47 -0.04 -15.32
N ARG A 232 -15.27 0.96 -14.91
CA ARG A 232 -15.48 2.18 -15.69
C ARG A 232 -14.18 3.00 -15.82
N MET A 233 -13.46 3.23 -14.72
CA MET A 233 -12.19 3.97 -14.74
C MET A 233 -11.13 3.27 -15.61
N LYS A 234 -11.01 1.93 -15.56
CA LYS A 234 -10.11 1.15 -16.43
C LYS A 234 -10.36 1.44 -17.91
N PHE A 235 -11.63 1.58 -18.29
CA PHE A 235 -11.99 1.90 -19.67
C PHE A 235 -11.64 3.34 -20.03
N LEU A 236 -11.98 4.31 -19.19
CA LEU A 236 -11.68 5.72 -19.44
C LEU A 236 -10.16 5.98 -19.53
N VAL A 237 -9.35 5.28 -18.73
CA VAL A 237 -7.88 5.31 -18.83
C VAL A 237 -7.41 4.79 -20.18
N ARG A 238 -7.92 3.63 -20.64
CA ARG A 238 -7.58 3.09 -21.97
C ARG A 238 -7.95 4.03 -23.12
N ILE A 239 -9.11 4.68 -23.05
CA ILE A 239 -9.50 5.70 -24.04
C ILE A 239 -8.56 6.90 -23.96
N ASN A 240 -8.18 7.33 -22.75
CA ASN A 240 -7.24 8.42 -22.56
C ASN A 240 -5.89 8.13 -23.25
N ASP A 241 -5.37 6.92 -23.06
CA ASP A 241 -4.11 6.48 -23.65
C ASP A 241 -4.19 6.48 -25.19
N ARG A 242 -5.32 6.00 -25.75
CA ARG A 242 -5.60 6.03 -27.19
C ARG A 242 -5.66 7.47 -27.74
N LEU A 243 -6.35 8.38 -27.05
CA LEU A 243 -6.46 9.80 -27.43
C LEU A 243 -5.13 10.55 -27.34
N GLN A 244 -4.23 10.15 -26.43
CA GLN A 244 -2.89 10.75 -26.28
C GLN A 244 -1.84 10.14 -27.23
N GLY A 245 -2.21 9.16 -28.06
CA GLY A 245 -1.31 8.48 -28.99
C GLY A 245 -0.30 7.55 -28.32
N ALA A 246 -0.59 7.07 -27.10
CA ALA A 246 0.23 6.05 -26.46
C ALA A 246 0.00 4.69 -27.15
N PRO A 247 1.07 3.90 -27.41
CA PRO A 247 0.91 2.57 -27.98
C PRO A 247 0.14 1.66 -26.99
N MET A 248 -0.89 0.99 -27.52
CA MET A 248 -1.71 -0.04 -26.85
C MET A 248 -0.86 -1.20 -26.36
#